data_AF-X1M9I7-F1
#
_entry.id   AF-X1M9I7-F1
#
_cell.length_a   1.000
_cell.length_b   1.000
_cell.length_c   1.000
_cell.angle_alpha   90.00
_cell.angle_beta   90.00
_cell.angle_gamma   90.00
#
_symmetry.space_group_name_H-M   'P 1'
#
loop_
_entity.id
_entity.type
_entity.pdbx_description
1 polymer ?
#
loop_
_entity_poly.entity_id
_entity_poly.type
_entity_poly.pdbx_seq_one_letter_code
_entity_poly.pdbx_strand_id
1 'polypeptide(L)'
;MELVLATRNRDKIREIKQILKNLNTRVLTFKDFSGFPEVVEDKYTLRGNALTKAWTVARFSKKLALADDSGLEVEALKGAPGVFSSRFAGEGASYKDNNRKVLSLLEGVPPHRRKAKFRCVVAISNAYERRKVVEGICEGRITEEIKGRQGFGYDPIFQPLGYNETFAEMSPGLKNEISHRGMALKKAKAVLEEWHKKRVIGITGNIGCGKTTAARMFETLGAKLISADEIGHLLLQEKKVKNRLTRIFSSSILDEGGCIKRKNLREIVFSDKKSLEQLDSLLHPLILKEVKKNIKACDDGIILLEAALLLEAGWECLVDKILVVTSSRQTQLRRIKKGTDFTPQEIRGVIGVQLPQEEKIRQADFIIRNDGREEETRKQ
;
A
#
# COMPACT_ATOMS: atom_id res chain seq x y z
N MET A 1 -3.71 -1.40 8.01
CA MET A 1 -2.80 -0.37 7.42
C MET A 1 -2.16 0.50 8.49
N GLU A 2 -0.98 1.08 8.23
CA GLU A 2 -0.47 2.26 8.97
C GLU A 2 -0.51 3.50 8.07
N LEU A 3 -1.01 4.63 8.59
CA LEU A 3 -1.11 5.90 7.87
C LEU A 3 -0.54 7.03 8.72
N VAL A 4 0.44 7.76 8.18
CA VAL A 4 1.08 8.89 8.87
C VAL A 4 0.40 10.20 8.49
N LEU A 5 -0.05 10.98 9.46
CA LEU A 5 -0.55 12.33 9.22
C LEU A 5 0.60 13.32 9.11
N ALA A 6 0.77 13.91 7.92
CA ALA A 6 1.80 14.88 7.60
C ALA A 6 1.43 16.30 8.08
N THR A 7 1.11 16.43 9.37
CA THR A 7 0.75 17.69 10.00
C THR A 7 1.12 17.68 11.48
N ARG A 8 1.49 18.87 12.01
CA ARG A 8 1.68 19.11 13.45
C ARG A 8 0.48 19.82 14.08
N ASN A 9 -0.49 20.27 13.29
CA ASN A 9 -1.68 20.94 13.79
C ASN A 9 -2.59 19.94 14.52
N ARG A 10 -2.75 20.13 15.84
CA ARG A 10 -3.49 19.22 16.72
C ARG A 10 -4.99 19.18 16.41
N ASP A 11 -5.56 20.29 15.97
CA ASP A 11 -6.98 20.38 15.60
C ASP A 11 -7.26 19.59 14.32
N LYS A 12 -6.40 19.74 13.30
CA LYS A 12 -6.44 18.92 12.08
C LYS A 12 -6.32 17.43 12.40
N ILE A 13 -5.37 17.04 13.25
CA ILE A 13 -5.19 15.64 13.66
C ILE A 13 -6.47 15.09 14.30
N ARG A 14 -7.13 15.85 15.17
CA ARG A 14 -8.37 15.45 15.83
C ARG A 14 -9.49 15.20 14.81
N GLU A 15 -9.73 16.14 13.91
CA GLU A 15 -10.76 16.00 12.88
C GLU A 15 -10.48 14.83 11.92
N ILE A 16 -9.23 14.72 11.45
CA ILE A 16 -8.83 13.62 10.55
C ILE A 16 -9.04 12.26 11.24
N LYS A 17 -8.63 12.12 12.50
CA LYS A 17 -8.83 10.87 13.27
C LYS A 17 -10.31 10.52 13.43
N GLN A 18 -11.18 11.51 13.65
CA GLN A 18 -12.63 11.26 13.75
C GLN A 18 -13.20 10.77 12.42
N ILE A 19 -12.85 11.42 11.31
CA ILE A 19 -13.38 11.08 9.98
C ILE A 19 -12.85 9.71 9.50
N LEU A 20 -11.61 9.37 9.84
CA LEU A 20 -10.98 8.09 9.48
C LEU A 20 -11.24 6.95 10.47
N LYS A 21 -12.04 7.16 11.54
CA LYS A 21 -12.22 6.19 12.64
C LYS A 21 -12.66 4.78 12.19
N ASN A 22 -13.43 4.69 11.10
CA ASN A 22 -13.98 3.42 10.59
C ASN A 22 -13.09 2.76 9.53
N LEU A 23 -11.91 3.31 9.24
CA LEU A 23 -10.90 2.60 8.45
C LEU A 23 -10.13 1.65 9.36
N ASN A 24 -9.84 0.44 8.88
CA ASN A 24 -8.94 -0.51 9.56
C ASN A 24 -7.47 -0.04 9.46
N THR A 25 -7.19 1.14 10.03
CA THR A 25 -5.95 1.89 9.86
C THR A 25 -5.45 2.40 11.19
N ARG A 26 -4.22 2.04 11.53
CA ARG A 26 -3.46 2.66 12.61
C ARG A 26 -2.97 4.03 12.15
N VAL A 27 -3.55 5.08 12.71
CA VAL A 27 -3.17 6.47 12.40
C VAL A 27 -1.99 6.90 13.26
N LEU A 28 -0.85 7.11 12.62
CA LEU A 28 0.37 7.63 13.21
C LEU A 28 0.46 9.15 12.99
N THR A 29 1.18 9.83 13.87
CA THR A 29 1.36 11.27 13.89
C THR A 29 2.83 11.61 14.10
N PHE A 30 3.17 12.90 14.09
CA PHE A 30 4.54 13.34 14.39
C PHE A 30 5.09 12.87 15.75
N LYS A 31 4.22 12.50 16.70
CA LYS A 31 4.62 12.00 18.02
C LYS A 31 5.14 10.56 17.99
N ASP A 32 4.85 9.82 16.92
CA ASP A 32 5.20 8.40 16.79
C ASP A 32 6.61 8.21 16.19
N PHE A 33 7.34 9.28 15.91
CA PHE A 33 8.65 9.25 15.26
C PHE A 33 9.64 10.22 15.91
N SER A 34 10.86 9.76 16.16
CA SER A 34 12.01 10.64 16.39
C SER A 34 12.45 11.28 15.07
N GLY A 35 12.75 12.58 15.08
CA GLY A 35 13.21 13.28 13.87
C GLY A 35 12.14 13.50 12.79
N PHE A 36 10.85 13.56 13.16
CA PHE A 36 9.78 13.86 12.22
C PHE A 36 10.06 15.17 11.45
N PRO A 37 10.13 15.13 10.11
CA PRO A 37 10.66 16.24 9.32
C PRO A 37 9.81 17.50 9.47
N GLU A 38 10.47 18.65 9.53
CA GLU A 38 9.82 19.92 9.26
C GLU A 38 9.64 20.07 7.75
N VAL A 39 8.43 20.39 7.33
CA VAL A 39 8.11 20.57 5.92
C VAL A 39 7.95 22.06 5.66
N VAL A 40 8.80 22.59 4.79
CA VAL A 40 8.69 23.96 4.31
C VAL A 40 7.51 24.05 3.32
N GLU A 41 6.57 24.94 3.61
CA GLU A 41 5.37 25.19 2.79
C GLU A 41 5.56 26.44 1.92
N ASP A 42 6.46 26.34 0.95
CA ASP A 42 6.89 27.41 0.04
C ASP A 42 6.02 27.52 -1.23
N LYS A 43 5.02 26.65 -1.42
CA LYS A 43 4.21 26.65 -2.64
C LYS A 43 3.08 27.66 -2.53
N TYR A 44 2.82 28.35 -3.64
CA TYR A 44 1.72 29.30 -3.78
C TYR A 44 0.35 28.64 -4.00
N THR A 45 0.25 27.31 -3.85
CA THR A 45 -1.01 26.57 -4.03
C THR A 45 -1.21 25.56 -2.91
N LEU A 46 -2.47 25.39 -2.48
CA LEU A 46 -2.86 24.37 -1.49
C LEU A 46 -2.43 22.96 -1.93
N ARG A 47 -2.59 22.66 -3.23
CA ARG A 47 -2.17 21.39 -3.83
C ARG A 47 -0.66 21.17 -3.72
N GLY A 48 0.15 22.19 -4.01
CA GLY A 48 1.61 22.12 -3.91
C GLY A 48 2.05 21.80 -2.48
N ASN A 49 1.52 22.52 -1.49
CA ASN A 49 1.87 22.32 -0.08
C ASN A 49 1.41 20.93 0.42
N ALA A 50 0.19 20.51 0.11
CA ALA A 50 -0.31 19.19 0.48
C ALA A 50 0.58 18.08 -0.09
N LEU A 51 0.95 18.15 -1.38
CA LEU A 51 1.82 17.17 -2.02
C LEU A 51 3.22 17.13 -1.40
N THR A 52 3.84 18.28 -1.17
CA THR A 52 5.16 18.37 -0.52
C THR A 52 5.11 17.72 0.87
N LYS A 53 4.10 18.05 1.69
CA LYS A 53 3.90 17.45 3.01
C LYS A 53 3.77 15.93 2.95
N ALA A 54 2.85 15.42 2.13
CA ALA A 54 2.59 13.99 2.04
C ALA A 54 3.83 13.23 1.55
N TRP A 55 4.49 13.71 0.50
CA TRP A 55 5.63 13.02 -0.08
C TRP A 55 6.85 13.01 0.84
N THR A 56 7.19 14.14 1.47
CA THR A 56 8.32 14.24 2.39
C THR A 56 8.15 13.26 3.57
N VAL A 57 6.96 13.25 4.19
CA VAL A 57 6.67 12.37 5.31
C VAL A 57 6.61 10.89 4.90
N ALA A 58 6.08 10.58 3.71
CA ALA A 58 6.07 9.21 3.20
C ALA A 58 7.49 8.68 2.94
N ARG A 59 8.36 9.49 2.35
CA ARG A 59 9.77 9.11 2.10
C ARG A 59 10.56 8.88 3.38
N PHE A 60 10.32 9.72 4.39
CA PHE A 60 10.94 9.61 5.71
C PHE A 60 10.47 8.34 6.44
N SER A 61 9.15 8.17 6.58
CA SER A 61 8.57 7.10 7.39
C SER A 61 8.58 5.73 6.71
N LYS A 62 8.75 5.68 5.37
CA LYS A 62 8.52 4.51 4.52
C LYS A 62 7.08 3.95 4.60
N LYS A 63 6.14 4.76 5.07
CA LYS A 63 4.72 4.43 5.20
C LYS A 63 3.88 5.31 4.28
N LEU A 64 2.59 4.96 4.13
CA LEU A 64 1.64 5.88 3.52
C LEU A 64 1.52 7.14 4.38
N ALA A 65 1.52 8.30 3.74
CA ALA A 65 1.31 9.57 4.41
C ALA A 65 0.14 10.32 3.79
N LEU A 66 -0.65 10.98 4.64
CA LEU A 66 -1.75 11.84 4.27
C LEU A 66 -1.45 13.26 4.77
N ALA A 67 -1.51 14.23 3.86
CA ALA A 67 -1.42 15.65 4.18
C ALA A 67 -2.71 16.36 3.81
N ASP A 68 -3.11 17.31 4.65
CA ASP A 68 -4.17 18.27 4.39
C ASP A 68 -3.54 19.66 4.26
N ASP A 69 -3.94 20.39 3.22
CA ASP A 69 -3.80 21.84 3.17
C ASP A 69 -5.13 22.51 2.90
N SER A 70 -5.46 23.55 3.67
CA SER A 70 -6.78 24.18 3.62
C SER A 70 -6.67 25.69 3.65
N GLY A 71 -7.61 26.35 2.97
CA GLY A 71 -7.68 27.80 2.93
C GLY A 71 -9.11 28.31 2.84
N LEU A 72 -9.31 29.53 3.34
CA LEU A 72 -10.51 30.33 3.14
C LEU A 72 -10.29 31.25 1.93
N GLU A 73 -11.22 31.26 0.98
CA GLU A 73 -11.20 32.16 -0.17
C GLU A 73 -12.44 33.06 -0.10
N VAL A 74 -12.24 34.37 0.08
CA VAL A 74 -13.33 35.35 0.15
C VAL A 74 -13.42 36.13 -1.16
N GLU A 75 -14.59 36.16 -1.78
CA GLU A 75 -14.80 36.74 -3.12
C GLU A 75 -14.50 38.25 -3.13
N ALA A 76 -15.02 38.99 -2.16
CA ALA A 76 -14.76 40.43 -2.01
C ALA A 76 -13.28 40.77 -1.79
N LEU A 77 -12.48 39.81 -1.29
CA LEU A 77 -11.04 39.95 -1.09
C LEU A 77 -10.23 39.30 -2.23
N LYS A 78 -10.84 39.09 -3.40
CA LYS A 78 -10.22 38.49 -4.59
C LYS A 78 -9.59 37.12 -4.30
N GLY A 79 -10.23 36.33 -3.44
CA GLY A 79 -9.78 35.00 -3.04
C GLY A 79 -8.83 34.98 -1.84
N ALA A 80 -8.44 36.12 -1.28
CA ALA A 80 -7.70 36.14 -0.01
C ALA A 80 -8.59 35.66 1.16
N PRO A 81 -8.01 35.03 2.20
CA PRO A 81 -6.57 34.76 2.41
C PRO A 81 -5.96 33.61 1.58
N GLY A 82 -6.76 32.70 1.04
CA GLY A 82 -6.30 31.59 0.20
C GLY A 82 -5.25 30.71 0.88
N VAL A 83 -4.14 30.42 0.20
CA VAL A 83 -3.01 29.63 0.72
C VAL A 83 -2.34 30.27 1.95
N PHE A 84 -2.53 31.56 2.19
CA PHE A 84 -1.96 32.28 3.33
C PHE A 84 -2.85 32.27 4.58
N SER A 85 -3.90 31.45 4.57
CA SER A 85 -4.93 31.38 5.62
C SER A 85 -4.40 31.27 7.05
N SER A 86 -3.32 30.52 7.32
CA SER A 86 -2.78 30.38 8.67
C SER A 86 -2.02 31.61 9.18
N ARG A 87 -1.56 32.47 8.26
CA ARG A 87 -0.67 33.61 8.53
C ARG A 87 -1.21 34.91 7.92
N PHE A 88 -2.53 35.01 7.76
CA PHE A 88 -3.13 36.13 7.04
C PHE A 88 -2.89 37.45 7.76
N ALA A 89 -2.94 37.45 9.10
CA ALA A 89 -2.61 38.59 9.95
C ALA A 89 -1.10 38.72 10.26
N GLY A 90 -0.24 37.93 9.62
CA GLY A 90 1.21 37.93 9.82
C GLY A 90 1.73 36.59 10.35
N GLU A 91 3.06 36.47 10.47
CA GLU A 91 3.68 35.31 11.10
C GLU A 91 3.33 35.23 12.58
N GLY A 92 3.06 34.03 13.09
CA GLY A 92 2.66 33.81 14.49
C GLY A 92 1.24 34.27 14.85
N ALA A 93 0.45 34.76 13.89
CA ALA A 93 -0.92 35.23 14.14
C ALA A 93 -1.81 34.13 14.74
N SER A 94 -2.62 34.48 15.74
CA SER A 94 -3.64 33.57 16.27
C SER A 94 -4.82 33.45 15.30
N TYR A 95 -5.67 32.43 15.50
CA TYR A 95 -6.94 32.34 14.76
C TYR A 95 -7.82 33.58 14.95
N LYS A 96 -7.78 34.19 16.14
CA LYS A 96 -8.56 35.40 16.45
C LYS A 96 -8.06 36.61 15.67
N ASP A 97 -6.74 36.76 15.51
CA ASP A 97 -6.15 37.87 14.75
C ASP A 97 -6.46 37.75 13.26
N ASN A 98 -6.37 36.54 12.73
CA ASN A 98 -6.78 36.22 11.36
C ASN A 98 -8.28 36.53 11.13
N ASN A 99 -9.16 36.14 12.06
CA ASN A 99 -10.60 36.45 11.97
C ASN A 99 -10.88 37.95 11.98
N ARG A 100 -10.26 38.69 12.91
CA ARG A 100 -10.39 40.14 13.00
C ARG A 100 -9.96 40.83 11.71
N LYS A 101 -8.83 40.41 11.13
CA LYS A 101 -8.34 40.98 9.86
C LYS A 101 -9.30 40.73 8.70
N VAL A 102 -9.89 39.54 8.60
CA VAL A 102 -10.90 39.28 7.56
C VAL A 102 -12.13 40.16 7.77
N LEU A 103 -12.63 40.27 9.00
CA LEU A 103 -13.80 41.09 9.30
C LEU A 103 -13.55 42.57 9.02
N SER A 104 -12.40 43.11 9.42
CA SER A 104 -12.04 44.52 9.20
C SER A 104 -11.92 44.85 7.71
N LEU A 105 -11.36 43.95 6.90
CA LEU A 105 -11.28 44.13 5.44
C LEU A 105 -12.63 44.04 4.74
N LEU A 106 -13.66 43.55 5.43
CA LEU A 106 -15.02 43.45 4.92
C LEU A 106 -15.96 44.48 5.56
N GLU A 107 -15.46 45.46 6.32
CA GLU A 107 -16.28 46.56 6.82
C GLU A 107 -16.96 47.30 5.66
N GLY A 108 -18.26 47.58 5.80
CA GLY A 108 -19.08 48.19 4.75
C GLY A 108 -19.46 47.28 3.57
N VAL A 109 -18.94 46.05 3.50
CA VAL A 109 -19.34 45.09 2.45
C VAL A 109 -20.71 44.47 2.81
N PRO A 110 -21.75 44.67 1.98
CA PRO A 110 -23.09 44.19 2.31
C PRO A 110 -23.16 42.66 2.32
N PRO A 111 -24.06 42.04 3.12
CA PRO A 111 -24.11 40.59 3.33
C PRO A 111 -24.10 39.73 2.06
N HIS A 112 -24.81 40.16 1.00
CA HIS A 112 -24.89 39.42 -0.26
C HIS A 112 -23.56 39.39 -1.07
N ARG A 113 -22.60 40.26 -0.74
CA ARG A 113 -21.25 40.30 -1.34
C ARG A 113 -20.17 39.65 -0.48
N ARG A 114 -20.52 39.10 0.69
CA ARG A 114 -19.58 38.42 1.61
C ARG A 114 -19.38 36.94 1.28
N LYS A 115 -19.61 36.53 0.03
CA LYS A 115 -19.46 35.14 -0.41
C LYS A 115 -18.04 34.66 -0.16
N ALA A 116 -17.93 33.44 0.36
CA ALA A 116 -16.66 32.80 0.63
C ALA A 116 -16.78 31.30 0.44
N LYS A 117 -15.64 30.64 0.27
CA LYS A 117 -15.57 29.18 0.29
C LYS A 117 -14.35 28.73 1.06
N PHE A 118 -14.52 27.65 1.80
CA PHE A 118 -13.39 26.87 2.26
C PHE A 118 -13.00 25.84 1.21
N ARG A 119 -11.69 25.66 1.03
CA ARG A 119 -11.12 24.58 0.22
C ARG A 119 -10.17 23.75 1.06
N CYS A 120 -10.26 22.43 0.94
CA CYS A 120 -9.31 21.48 1.49
C CYS A 120 -8.76 20.65 0.33
N VAL A 121 -7.44 20.58 0.24
CA VAL A 121 -6.73 19.65 -0.64
C VAL A 121 -6.06 18.60 0.23
N VAL A 122 -6.41 17.33 0.00
CA VAL A 122 -5.78 16.19 0.66
C VAL A 122 -4.89 15.48 -0.34
N ALA A 123 -3.63 15.28 0.02
CA ALA A 123 -2.67 14.50 -0.72
C ALA A 123 -2.34 13.20 0.04
N ILE A 124 -2.33 12.08 -0.68
CA ILE A 124 -1.87 10.78 -0.20
C ILE A 124 -0.62 10.40 -0.99
N SER A 125 0.43 9.98 -0.32
CA SER A 125 1.67 9.53 -0.96
C SER A 125 2.21 8.27 -0.30
N ASN A 126 2.80 7.37 -1.08
CA ASN A 126 3.73 6.36 -0.56
C ASN A 126 5.18 6.84 -0.71
N ALA A 127 6.14 6.01 -0.27
CA ALA A 127 7.57 6.28 -0.37
C ALA A 127 8.14 6.12 -1.80
N TYR A 128 7.35 5.57 -2.73
CA TYR A 128 7.72 5.17 -4.09
C TYR A 128 6.96 6.00 -5.15
N GLU A 129 6.69 7.27 -4.84
CA GLU A 129 6.11 8.27 -5.74
C GLU A 129 4.67 8.05 -6.23
N ARG A 130 3.98 6.99 -5.79
CA ARG A 130 2.53 6.89 -5.98
C ARG A 130 1.87 8.00 -5.17
N ARG A 131 1.20 8.92 -5.87
CA ARG A 131 0.52 10.08 -5.28
C ARG A 131 -0.91 10.17 -5.76
N LYS A 132 -1.82 10.56 -4.87
CA LYS A 132 -3.21 10.93 -5.20
C LYS A 132 -3.56 12.22 -4.51
N VAL A 133 -4.31 13.08 -5.20
CA VAL A 133 -4.84 14.32 -4.65
C VAL A 133 -6.35 14.32 -4.81
N VAL A 134 -7.05 14.71 -3.76
CA VAL A 134 -8.50 14.92 -3.75
C VAL A 134 -8.80 16.26 -3.10
N GLU A 135 -9.93 16.86 -3.46
CA GLU A 135 -10.36 18.14 -2.89
C GLU A 135 -11.80 18.12 -2.40
N GLY A 136 -12.06 18.97 -1.43
CA GLY A 136 -13.39 19.30 -0.94
C GLY A 136 -13.55 20.81 -0.86
N ILE A 137 -14.73 21.29 -1.20
CA ILE A 137 -15.08 22.71 -1.22
C ILE A 137 -16.39 22.86 -0.47
N CYS A 138 -16.45 23.84 0.43
CA CYS A 138 -17.67 24.21 1.11
C CYS A 138 -17.92 25.69 0.87
N GLU A 139 -19.02 26.01 0.21
CA GLU A 139 -19.45 27.36 -0.08
C GLU A 139 -20.25 27.95 1.09
N GLY A 140 -20.19 29.27 1.22
CA GLY A 140 -20.84 29.98 2.30
C GLY A 140 -20.61 31.48 2.22
N ARG A 141 -20.64 32.14 3.37
CA ARG A 141 -20.38 33.57 3.51
C ARG A 141 -19.67 33.88 4.81
N ILE A 142 -18.99 35.03 4.82
CA ILE A 142 -18.41 35.59 6.03
C ILE A 142 -19.46 36.38 6.80
N THR A 143 -19.63 36.08 8.08
CA THR A 143 -20.52 36.84 8.98
C THR A 143 -19.99 38.25 9.25
N GLU A 144 -20.80 39.09 9.86
CA GLU A 144 -20.37 40.43 10.32
C GLU A 144 -19.64 40.37 11.66
N GLU A 145 -19.94 39.35 12.45
CA GLU A 145 -19.40 39.17 13.80
C GLU A 145 -18.93 37.73 14.03
N ILE A 146 -18.04 37.56 15.01
CA ILE A 146 -17.57 36.25 15.48
C ILE A 146 -18.70 35.59 16.29
N LYS A 147 -19.13 34.39 15.85
CA LYS A 147 -20.14 33.59 16.55
C LYS A 147 -19.63 32.18 16.83
N GLY A 148 -20.10 31.55 17.90
CA GLY A 148 -19.67 30.22 18.30
C GLY A 148 -18.30 30.14 18.98
N ARG A 149 -17.99 28.94 19.48
CA ARG A 149 -16.76 28.64 20.24
C ARG A 149 -16.11 27.30 19.87
N GLN A 150 -16.78 26.49 19.04
CA GLN A 150 -16.28 25.20 18.60
C GLN A 150 -15.36 25.36 17.38
N GLY A 151 -14.66 24.29 17.02
CA GLY A 151 -13.80 24.30 15.84
C GLY A 151 -12.53 25.13 16.01
N PHE A 152 -11.97 25.62 14.88
CA PHE A 152 -10.72 26.37 14.84
C PHE A 152 -10.60 27.23 13.57
N GLY A 153 -9.58 28.10 13.51
CA GLY A 153 -9.36 28.96 12.35
C GLY A 153 -10.52 29.94 12.13
N TYR A 154 -11.05 29.95 10.91
CA TYR A 154 -12.13 30.85 10.50
C TYR A 154 -13.55 30.30 10.74
N ASP A 155 -13.68 29.15 11.41
CA ASP A 155 -14.99 28.58 11.75
C ASP A 155 -15.95 29.59 12.42
N PRO A 156 -15.50 30.48 13.32
CA PRO A 156 -16.39 31.44 13.99
C PRO A 156 -16.94 32.56 13.11
N ILE A 157 -16.41 32.74 11.90
CA ILE A 157 -16.86 33.78 10.97
C ILE A 157 -17.41 33.22 9.67
N PHE A 158 -17.42 31.89 9.51
CA PHE A 158 -17.86 31.24 8.28
C PHE A 158 -19.20 30.57 8.48
N GLN A 159 -20.20 31.04 7.75
CA GLN A 159 -21.53 30.46 7.68
C GLN A 159 -21.67 29.66 6.37
N PRO A 160 -21.78 28.33 6.42
CA PRO A 160 -21.95 27.51 5.22
C PRO A 160 -23.31 27.77 4.56
N LEU A 161 -23.36 27.60 3.24
CA LEU A 161 -24.59 27.76 2.46
C LEU A 161 -25.67 26.78 2.94
N GLY A 162 -26.89 27.28 3.14
CA GLY A 162 -28.03 26.48 3.61
C GLY A 162 -28.17 26.37 5.14
N TYR A 163 -27.30 27.04 5.92
CA TYR A 163 -27.35 27.04 7.39
C TYR A 163 -27.41 28.45 7.94
N ASN A 164 -27.93 28.62 9.17
CA ASN A 164 -28.01 29.91 9.85
C ASN A 164 -26.84 30.13 10.83
N GLU A 165 -26.19 29.04 11.23
CA GLU A 165 -25.10 28.97 12.18
C GLU A 165 -23.74 29.03 11.49
N THR A 166 -22.75 29.56 12.19
CA THR A 166 -21.33 29.42 11.80
C THR A 166 -20.83 28.00 12.09
N PHE A 167 -19.72 27.61 11.46
CA PHE A 167 -19.09 26.32 11.80
C PHE A 167 -18.70 26.19 13.28
N ALA A 168 -18.42 27.29 13.97
CA ALA A 168 -18.11 27.27 15.40
C ALA A 168 -19.32 27.12 16.32
N GLU A 169 -20.54 27.21 15.78
CA GLU A 169 -21.80 26.96 16.48
C GLU A 169 -22.30 25.53 16.23
N MET A 170 -21.84 24.88 15.16
CA MET A 170 -22.20 23.51 14.82
C MET A 170 -21.50 22.47 15.70
N SER A 171 -22.16 21.31 15.85
CA SER A 171 -21.51 20.14 16.46
C SER A 171 -20.38 19.61 15.57
N PRO A 172 -19.35 18.95 16.15
CA PRO A 172 -18.26 18.37 15.36
C PRO A 172 -18.74 17.34 14.34
N GLY A 173 -19.79 16.57 14.67
CA GLY A 173 -20.39 15.58 13.76
C GLY A 173 -20.97 16.24 12.52
N LEU A 174 -21.87 17.23 12.70
CA LEU A 174 -22.49 17.95 11.60
C LEU A 174 -21.44 18.68 10.74
N LYS A 175 -20.48 19.35 11.37
CA LYS A 175 -19.38 20.01 10.64
C LYS A 175 -18.58 19.01 9.80
N ASN A 176 -18.25 17.84 10.34
CA ASN A 176 -17.52 16.81 9.60
C ASN A 176 -18.30 16.26 8.40
N GLU A 177 -19.64 16.35 8.40
CA GLU A 177 -20.46 15.89 7.28
C GLU A 177 -20.39 16.84 6.09
N ILE A 178 -20.44 18.16 6.34
CA ILE A 178 -20.61 19.19 5.31
C ILE A 178 -19.35 20.02 5.03
N SER A 179 -18.34 19.98 5.89
CA SER A 179 -17.13 20.80 5.71
C SER A 179 -16.29 20.34 4.52
N HIS A 180 -15.56 21.29 3.95
CA HIS A 180 -14.52 21.08 2.94
C HIS A 180 -13.57 19.91 3.28
N ARG A 181 -13.07 19.86 4.53
CA ARG A 181 -12.19 18.79 5.01
C ARG A 181 -12.92 17.46 5.11
N GLY A 182 -14.13 17.44 5.65
CA GLY A 182 -15.01 16.28 5.67
C GLY A 182 -15.19 15.66 4.29
N MET A 183 -15.55 16.48 3.30
CA MET A 183 -15.72 16.06 1.90
C MET A 183 -14.41 15.54 1.29
N ALA A 184 -13.29 16.24 1.48
CA ALA A 184 -11.99 15.81 0.96
C ALA A 184 -11.54 14.48 1.58
N LEU A 185 -11.71 14.31 2.89
CA LEU A 185 -11.33 13.09 3.59
C LEU A 185 -12.25 11.90 3.30
N LYS A 186 -13.54 12.12 3.02
CA LYS A 186 -14.43 11.07 2.48
C LYS A 186 -13.89 10.54 1.14
N LYS A 187 -13.46 11.43 0.23
CA LYS A 187 -12.80 11.03 -1.02
C LYS A 187 -11.45 10.34 -0.77
N ALA A 188 -10.67 10.84 0.18
CA ALA A 188 -9.38 10.25 0.56
C ALA A 188 -9.54 8.84 1.14
N LYS A 189 -10.59 8.61 1.93
CA LYS A 189 -10.95 7.30 2.47
C LYS A 189 -11.13 6.26 1.36
N ALA A 190 -11.89 6.59 0.31
CA ALA A 190 -12.07 5.68 -0.83
C ALA A 190 -10.75 5.33 -1.53
N VAL A 191 -9.84 6.31 -1.68
CA VAL A 191 -8.50 6.08 -2.23
C VAL A 191 -7.68 5.15 -1.34
N LEU A 192 -7.73 5.37 -0.02
CA LEU A 192 -7.00 4.55 0.95
C LEU A 192 -7.52 3.10 0.95
N GLU A 193 -8.83 2.89 0.86
CA GLU A 193 -9.44 1.55 0.74
C GLU A 193 -9.01 0.86 -0.56
N GLU A 194 -9.00 1.59 -1.69
CA GLU A 194 -8.51 1.08 -2.97
C GLU A 194 -7.03 0.67 -2.90
N TRP A 195 -6.19 1.52 -2.30
CA TRP A 195 -4.75 1.29 -2.20
C TRP A 195 -4.38 0.20 -1.22
N HIS A 196 -5.21 -0.01 -0.18
CA HIS A 196 -5.00 -1.05 0.80
C HIS A 196 -5.61 -2.39 0.38
N LYS A 197 -6.46 -2.42 -0.66
CA LYS A 197 -7.09 -3.66 -1.11
C LYS A 197 -6.06 -4.77 -1.28
N LYS A 198 -6.28 -5.88 -0.59
CA LYS A 198 -5.52 -7.11 -0.71
C LYS A 198 -5.34 -7.50 -2.17
N ARG A 199 -4.09 -7.74 -2.58
CA ARG A 199 -3.72 -8.26 -3.89
C ARG A 199 -2.78 -9.44 -3.73
N VAL A 200 -3.07 -10.54 -4.40
CA VAL A 200 -2.19 -11.70 -4.48
C VAL A 200 -1.46 -11.65 -5.81
N ILE A 201 -0.15 -11.55 -5.78
CA ILE A 201 0.71 -11.55 -6.96
C ILE A 201 1.46 -12.88 -6.98
N GLY A 202 1.32 -13.65 -8.04
CA GLY A 202 2.09 -14.87 -8.23
C GLY A 202 3.46 -14.55 -8.79
N ILE A 203 4.54 -14.90 -8.10
CA ILE A 203 5.89 -14.82 -8.65
C ILE A 203 6.34 -16.21 -9.10
N THR A 204 6.70 -16.31 -10.39
CA THR A 204 7.17 -17.55 -11.01
C THR A 204 8.39 -17.28 -11.89
N GLY A 205 9.03 -18.33 -12.38
CA GLY A 205 10.18 -18.27 -13.26
C GLY A 205 10.90 -19.60 -13.32
N ASN A 206 11.68 -19.80 -14.37
CA ASN A 206 12.42 -21.05 -14.57
C ASN A 206 13.52 -21.22 -13.54
N ILE A 207 13.97 -22.45 -13.32
CA ILE A 207 15.03 -22.74 -12.36
C ILE A 207 16.27 -21.88 -12.65
N GLY A 208 16.89 -21.32 -11.61
CA GLY A 208 18.06 -20.46 -11.75
C GLY A 208 17.79 -19.02 -12.20
N CYS A 209 16.53 -18.60 -12.42
CA CYS A 209 16.21 -17.22 -12.79
C CYS A 209 16.41 -16.19 -11.66
N GLY A 210 16.49 -16.65 -10.40
CA GLY A 210 16.59 -15.80 -9.23
C GLY A 210 15.25 -15.31 -8.68
N LYS A 211 14.18 -16.09 -8.87
CA LYS A 211 12.85 -15.88 -8.28
C LYS A 211 12.91 -15.52 -6.79
N THR A 212 13.63 -16.32 -6.00
CA THR A 212 13.76 -16.11 -4.56
C THR A 212 14.49 -14.81 -4.22
N THR A 213 15.45 -14.39 -5.04
CA THR A 213 16.11 -13.08 -4.89
C THR A 213 15.11 -11.95 -5.09
N ALA A 214 14.33 -11.99 -6.17
CA ALA A 214 13.28 -11.01 -6.41
C ALA A 214 12.20 -11.03 -5.32
N ALA A 215 11.77 -12.21 -4.87
CA ALA A 215 10.78 -12.36 -3.79
C ALA A 215 11.23 -11.69 -2.49
N ARG A 216 12.50 -11.85 -2.10
CA ARG A 216 13.10 -11.14 -0.96
C ARG A 216 13.11 -9.62 -1.15
N MET A 217 13.37 -9.13 -2.36
CA MET A 217 13.29 -7.69 -2.63
C MET A 217 11.88 -7.15 -2.37
N PHE A 218 10.83 -7.85 -2.84
CA PHE A 218 9.44 -7.47 -2.54
C PHE A 218 9.13 -7.49 -1.04
N GLU A 219 9.65 -8.48 -0.31
CA GLU A 219 9.51 -8.53 1.15
C GLU A 219 10.11 -7.28 1.81
N THR A 220 11.30 -6.82 1.38
CA THR A 220 11.88 -5.54 1.88
C THR A 220 11.05 -4.31 1.53
N LEU A 221 10.24 -4.38 0.48
CA LEU A 221 9.30 -3.32 0.09
C LEU A 221 7.96 -3.40 0.84
N GLY A 222 7.78 -4.42 1.70
CA GLY A 222 6.62 -4.61 2.56
C GLY A 222 5.58 -5.62 2.06
N ALA A 223 5.90 -6.41 1.02
CA ALA A 223 5.03 -7.51 0.60
C ALA A 223 5.10 -8.68 1.59
N LYS A 224 3.96 -9.34 1.84
CA LYS A 224 3.93 -10.59 2.61
C LYS A 224 4.26 -11.76 1.69
N LEU A 225 5.34 -12.49 1.96
CA LEU A 225 5.76 -13.64 1.15
C LEU A 225 5.04 -14.92 1.61
N ILE A 226 4.54 -15.70 0.66
CA ILE A 226 4.03 -17.05 0.86
C ILE A 226 4.75 -17.96 -0.12
N SER A 227 5.61 -18.85 0.36
CA SER A 227 6.32 -19.81 -0.49
C SER A 227 5.58 -21.13 -0.58
N ALA A 228 5.11 -21.49 -1.77
CA ALA A 228 4.49 -22.79 -2.03
C ALA A 228 5.51 -23.93 -1.89
N ASP A 229 6.77 -23.68 -2.25
CA ASP A 229 7.87 -24.65 -2.15
C ASP A 229 8.14 -24.97 -0.66
N GLU A 230 8.16 -23.97 0.23
CA GLU A 230 8.30 -24.17 1.68
C GLU A 230 7.11 -24.91 2.30
N ILE A 231 5.88 -24.55 1.90
CA ILE A 231 4.67 -25.26 2.33
C ILE A 231 4.76 -26.74 1.93
N GLY A 232 5.17 -27.03 0.69
CA GLY A 232 5.41 -28.39 0.22
C GLY A 232 6.44 -29.14 1.07
N HIS A 233 7.56 -28.49 1.41
CA HIS A 233 8.59 -29.08 2.27
C HIS A 233 8.07 -29.43 3.67
N LEU A 234 7.23 -28.57 4.27
CA LEU A 234 6.63 -28.84 5.58
C LEU A 234 5.62 -29.99 5.51
N LEU A 235 4.78 -30.00 4.48
CA LEU A 235 3.78 -31.06 4.25
C LEU A 235 4.43 -32.43 4.08
N LEU A 236 5.59 -32.52 3.41
CA LEU A 236 6.34 -33.77 3.28
C LEU A 236 6.69 -34.40 4.64
N GLN A 237 6.83 -33.60 5.71
CA GLN A 237 7.17 -34.13 7.03
C GLN A 237 5.95 -34.52 7.86
N GLU A 238 4.73 -34.19 7.42
CA GLU A 238 3.51 -34.57 8.13
C GLU A 238 3.31 -36.09 8.11
N LYS A 239 3.01 -36.67 9.28
CA LYS A 239 2.83 -38.12 9.45
C LYS A 239 1.86 -38.73 8.42
N LYS A 240 0.74 -38.04 8.13
CA LYS A 240 -0.26 -38.52 7.15
C LYS A 240 0.29 -38.55 5.72
N VAL A 241 1.07 -37.54 5.33
CA VAL A 241 1.67 -37.43 4.00
C VAL A 241 2.81 -38.45 3.87
N LYS A 242 3.69 -38.55 4.87
CA LYS A 242 4.77 -39.57 4.92
C LYS A 242 4.24 -40.97 4.72
N ASN A 243 3.20 -41.36 5.48
CA ASN A 243 2.61 -42.69 5.38
C ASN A 243 2.00 -42.99 4.00
N ARG A 244 1.52 -41.97 3.28
CA ARG A 244 1.03 -42.15 1.91
C ARG A 244 2.18 -42.28 0.93
N LEU A 245 3.20 -41.43 1.05
CA LEU A 245 4.37 -41.44 0.18
C LEU A 245 5.17 -42.73 0.30
N THR A 246 5.34 -43.29 1.50
CA THR A 246 6.04 -44.57 1.70
C THR A 246 5.29 -45.77 1.10
N ARG A 247 3.96 -45.68 0.98
CA ARG A 247 3.15 -46.70 0.26
C ARG A 247 3.32 -46.60 -1.25
N ILE A 248 3.55 -45.40 -1.78
CA ILE A 248 3.70 -45.16 -3.23
C ILE A 248 5.14 -45.44 -3.68
N PHE A 249 6.13 -44.88 -2.97
CA PHE A 249 7.54 -44.86 -3.39
C PHE A 249 8.45 -45.73 -2.53
N SER A 250 7.90 -46.62 -1.69
CA SER A 250 8.60 -47.45 -0.70
C SER A 250 9.25 -46.68 0.46
N SER A 251 9.80 -47.38 1.44
CA SER A 251 10.53 -46.80 2.58
C SER A 251 11.91 -46.24 2.22
N SER A 252 12.40 -46.46 0.98
CA SER A 252 13.71 -45.96 0.51
C SER A 252 13.82 -44.43 0.44
N ILE A 253 12.69 -43.72 0.51
CA ILE A 253 12.64 -42.25 0.57
C ILE A 253 12.87 -41.69 1.97
N LEU A 254 12.96 -42.54 3.01
CA LEU A 254 13.15 -42.12 4.39
C LEU A 254 14.63 -42.13 4.79
N ASP A 255 14.99 -41.26 5.73
CA ASP A 255 16.25 -41.36 6.48
C ASP A 255 16.10 -42.28 7.72
N GLU A 256 17.19 -42.45 8.45
CA GLU A 256 17.25 -43.26 9.69
C GLU A 256 16.30 -42.75 10.79
N GLY A 257 15.94 -41.45 10.75
CA GLY A 257 14.97 -40.83 11.66
C GLY A 257 13.52 -40.93 11.20
N GLY A 258 13.23 -41.57 10.06
CA GLY A 258 11.89 -41.68 9.49
C GLY A 258 11.36 -40.37 8.89
N CYS A 259 12.25 -39.45 8.52
CA CYS A 259 11.94 -38.22 7.80
C CYS A 259 12.17 -38.40 6.29
N ILE A 260 11.41 -37.67 5.46
CA ILE A 260 11.58 -37.79 4.00
C ILE A 260 12.89 -37.13 3.58
N LYS A 261 13.78 -37.91 2.98
CA LYS A 261 15.01 -37.45 2.35
C LYS A 261 14.72 -36.97 0.93
N ARG A 262 14.64 -35.65 0.78
CA ARG A 262 14.29 -34.97 -0.49
C ARG A 262 15.13 -35.43 -1.68
N LYS A 263 16.42 -35.70 -1.48
CA LYS A 263 17.31 -36.19 -2.54
C LYS A 263 16.81 -37.51 -3.15
N ASN A 264 16.51 -38.50 -2.30
CA ASN A 264 16.01 -39.80 -2.73
C ASN A 264 14.64 -39.66 -3.44
N LEU A 265 13.74 -38.84 -2.88
CA LEU A 265 12.44 -38.60 -3.50
C LEU A 265 12.58 -37.95 -4.90
N ARG A 266 13.48 -36.96 -5.05
CA ARG A 266 13.77 -36.30 -6.33
C ARG A 266 14.31 -37.27 -7.38
N GLU A 267 15.25 -38.13 -7.00
CA GLU A 267 15.82 -39.14 -7.91
C GLU A 267 14.71 -40.03 -8.51
N ILE A 268 13.75 -40.47 -7.68
CA ILE A 268 12.61 -41.26 -8.14
C ILE A 268 11.70 -40.44 -9.06
N VAL A 269 11.20 -39.29 -8.61
CA VAL A 269 10.18 -38.53 -9.38
C VAL A 269 10.71 -37.89 -10.65
N PHE A 270 12.00 -37.57 -10.74
CA PHE A 270 12.58 -37.04 -11.99
C PHE A 270 13.08 -38.13 -12.93
N SER A 271 13.09 -39.40 -12.50
CA SER A 271 13.38 -40.54 -13.38
C SER A 271 12.14 -41.08 -14.10
N ASP A 272 10.96 -40.84 -13.55
CA ASP A 272 9.69 -41.34 -14.08
C ASP A 272 8.57 -40.27 -13.98
N LYS A 273 7.97 -39.93 -15.13
CA LYS A 273 6.88 -38.96 -15.21
C LYS A 273 5.66 -39.39 -14.39
N LYS A 274 5.34 -40.69 -14.36
CA LYS A 274 4.18 -41.21 -13.62
C LYS A 274 4.36 -41.04 -12.11
N SER A 275 5.58 -41.25 -11.63
CA SER A 275 5.96 -41.00 -10.24
C SER A 275 5.81 -39.51 -9.86
N LEU A 276 6.18 -38.59 -10.75
CA LEU A 276 5.94 -37.17 -10.51
C LEU A 276 4.45 -36.84 -10.45
N GLU A 277 3.64 -37.34 -11.38
CA GLU A 277 2.18 -37.13 -11.38
C GLU A 277 1.52 -37.66 -10.09
N GLN A 278 1.99 -38.80 -9.56
CA GLN A 278 1.53 -39.34 -8.28
C GLN A 278 1.90 -38.45 -7.09
N LEU A 279 3.13 -37.90 -7.08
CA LEU A 279 3.55 -36.96 -6.05
C LEU A 279 2.71 -35.69 -6.09
N ASP A 280 2.54 -35.11 -7.28
CA ASP A 280 1.81 -33.87 -7.50
C ASP A 280 0.33 -34.02 -7.16
N SER A 281 -0.30 -35.12 -7.58
CA SER A 281 -1.70 -35.42 -7.24
C SER A 281 -1.94 -35.55 -5.73
N LEU A 282 -0.93 -35.96 -4.96
CA LEU A 282 -1.01 -36.03 -3.51
C LEU A 282 -0.77 -34.67 -2.85
N LEU A 283 0.26 -33.94 -3.29
CA LEU A 283 0.72 -32.73 -2.62
C LEU A 283 -0.01 -31.46 -3.06
N HIS A 284 -0.31 -31.29 -4.35
CA HIS A 284 -0.92 -30.05 -4.87
C HIS A 284 -2.21 -29.67 -4.15
N PRO A 285 -3.19 -30.58 -3.89
CA PRO A 285 -4.39 -30.22 -3.15
C PRO A 285 -4.12 -29.75 -1.72
N LEU A 286 -3.10 -30.32 -1.07
CA LEU A 286 -2.71 -29.96 0.30
C LEU A 286 -1.99 -28.61 0.33
N ILE A 287 -1.07 -28.37 -0.60
CA ILE A 287 -0.38 -27.09 -0.78
C ILE A 287 -1.41 -26.00 -1.06
N LEU A 288 -2.34 -26.23 -1.99
CA LEU A 288 -3.42 -25.31 -2.33
C LEU A 288 -4.27 -24.93 -1.12
N LYS A 289 -4.60 -25.91 -0.27
CA LYS A 289 -5.37 -25.67 0.94
C LYS A 289 -4.62 -24.76 1.91
N GLU A 290 -3.33 -25.01 2.13
CA GLU A 290 -2.52 -24.21 3.06
C GLU A 290 -2.19 -22.82 2.49
N VAL A 291 -1.90 -22.71 1.19
CA VAL A 291 -1.74 -21.43 0.48
C VAL A 291 -3.01 -20.59 0.63
N LYS A 292 -4.20 -21.15 0.37
CA LYS A 292 -5.48 -20.42 0.55
C LYS A 292 -5.68 -19.98 2.00
N LYS A 293 -5.31 -20.80 2.96
CA LYS A 293 -5.39 -20.47 4.40
C LYS A 293 -4.43 -19.33 4.75
N ASN A 294 -3.18 -19.38 4.30
CA ASN A 294 -2.17 -18.34 4.53
C ASN A 294 -2.53 -17.02 3.85
N ILE A 295 -3.03 -17.08 2.61
CA ILE A 295 -3.58 -15.91 1.93
C ILE A 295 -4.70 -15.33 2.78
N LYS A 296 -5.70 -16.11 3.20
CA LYS A 296 -6.82 -15.63 4.04
C LYS A 296 -6.37 -15.00 5.36
N ALA A 297 -5.35 -15.56 6.00
CA ALA A 297 -4.79 -15.06 7.25
C ALA A 297 -4.01 -13.74 7.10
N CYS A 298 -3.57 -13.40 5.87
CA CYS A 298 -2.93 -12.13 5.62
C CYS A 298 -3.95 -10.98 5.59
N ASP A 299 -3.64 -9.92 6.33
CA ASP A 299 -4.26 -8.60 6.19
C ASP A 299 -4.10 -8.05 4.76
N ASP A 300 -4.82 -6.95 4.54
CA ASP A 300 -4.73 -6.07 3.39
C ASP A 300 -3.30 -5.65 2.99
N GLY A 301 -3.05 -5.49 1.67
CA GLY A 301 -1.74 -5.22 1.08
C GLY A 301 -1.35 -6.20 -0.05
N ILE A 302 -0.08 -6.20 -0.44
CA ILE A 302 0.45 -7.12 -1.46
C ILE A 302 0.92 -8.40 -0.78
N ILE A 303 0.41 -9.53 -1.27
CA ILE A 303 0.82 -10.87 -0.92
C ILE A 303 1.53 -11.45 -2.13
N LEU A 304 2.77 -11.87 -1.97
CA LEU A 304 3.55 -12.47 -3.03
C LEU A 304 3.53 -13.99 -2.84
N LEU A 305 2.86 -14.70 -3.74
CA LEU A 305 2.85 -16.16 -3.78
C LEU A 305 4.03 -16.64 -4.64
N GLU A 306 5.08 -17.14 -4.00
CA GLU A 306 6.24 -17.72 -4.67
C GLU A 306 5.97 -19.19 -5.01
N ALA A 307 5.89 -19.50 -6.30
CA ALA A 307 5.72 -20.86 -6.80
C ALA A 307 6.47 -21.04 -8.12
N ALA A 308 7.42 -21.99 -8.17
CA ALA A 308 8.19 -22.27 -9.39
C ALA A 308 7.33 -22.84 -10.53
N LEU A 309 6.26 -23.54 -10.16
CA LEU A 309 5.33 -24.24 -11.05
C LEU A 309 3.92 -23.61 -11.05
N LEU A 310 3.83 -22.30 -10.79
CA LEU A 310 2.53 -21.60 -10.69
C LEU A 310 1.62 -21.84 -11.91
N LEU A 311 2.19 -21.71 -13.11
CA LEU A 311 1.46 -21.84 -14.38
C LEU A 311 1.26 -23.30 -14.76
N GLU A 312 2.30 -24.11 -14.59
CA GLU A 312 2.29 -25.55 -14.82
C GLU A 312 1.22 -26.27 -13.99
N ALA A 313 1.02 -25.83 -12.74
CA ALA A 313 0.07 -26.44 -11.82
C ALA A 313 -1.37 -25.88 -11.96
N GLY A 314 -1.61 -24.92 -12.87
CA GLY A 314 -2.92 -24.30 -13.04
C GLY A 314 -3.36 -23.43 -11.85
N TRP A 315 -2.40 -22.80 -11.15
CA TRP A 315 -2.64 -22.02 -9.94
C TRP A 315 -2.85 -20.52 -10.20
N GLU A 316 -3.02 -20.11 -11.46
CA GLU A 316 -3.29 -18.73 -11.86
C GLU A 316 -4.58 -18.20 -11.22
N CYS A 317 -5.55 -19.08 -10.98
CA CYS A 317 -6.80 -18.74 -10.30
C CYS A 317 -6.62 -18.28 -8.84
N LEU A 318 -5.43 -18.44 -8.24
CA LEU A 318 -5.13 -18.00 -6.89
C LEU A 318 -4.62 -16.56 -6.83
N VAL A 319 -4.25 -15.97 -7.97
CA VAL A 319 -3.52 -14.70 -8.03
C VAL A 319 -4.30 -13.67 -8.84
N ASP A 320 -4.20 -12.40 -8.45
CA ASP A 320 -4.73 -11.26 -9.20
C ASP A 320 -3.86 -10.94 -10.42
N LYS A 321 -2.54 -11.18 -10.31
CA LYS A 321 -1.52 -10.86 -11.31
C LYS A 321 -0.35 -11.84 -11.28
N ILE A 322 0.29 -12.04 -12.43
CA ILE A 322 1.44 -12.91 -12.61
C ILE A 322 2.70 -12.08 -12.89
N LEU A 323 3.73 -12.31 -12.08
CA LEU A 323 5.05 -11.73 -12.19
C LEU A 323 6.05 -12.82 -12.57
N VAL A 324 6.70 -12.69 -13.73
CA VAL A 324 7.68 -13.66 -14.21
C VAL A 324 9.10 -13.10 -14.06
N VAL A 325 9.93 -13.83 -13.32
CA VAL A 325 11.36 -13.56 -13.22
C VAL A 325 12.10 -14.33 -14.30
N THR A 326 12.91 -13.63 -15.06
CA THR A 326 13.60 -14.15 -16.24
C THR A 326 15.10 -13.90 -16.15
N SER A 327 15.87 -14.75 -16.82
CA SER A 327 17.28 -14.49 -17.11
C SER A 327 17.72 -15.31 -18.32
N SER A 328 18.86 -14.98 -18.90
CA SER A 328 19.49 -15.76 -19.97
C SER A 328 19.77 -17.20 -19.54
N ARG A 329 19.65 -18.13 -20.49
CA ARG A 329 19.91 -19.57 -20.27
C ARG A 329 21.31 -19.83 -19.71
N GLN A 330 22.31 -19.06 -20.15
CA GLN A 330 23.67 -19.14 -19.64
C GLN A 330 23.73 -18.77 -18.15
N THR A 331 23.06 -17.69 -17.74
CA THR A 331 22.99 -17.26 -16.34
C THR A 331 22.26 -18.28 -15.47
N GLN A 332 21.14 -18.84 -15.95
CA GLN A 332 20.39 -19.89 -15.25
C GLN A 332 21.29 -21.11 -14.95
N LEU A 333 21.92 -21.68 -15.99
CA LEU A 333 22.78 -22.85 -15.84
C LEU A 333 23.97 -22.58 -14.91
N ARG A 334 24.58 -21.39 -14.99
CA ARG A 334 25.67 -20.98 -14.10
C ARG A 334 25.21 -20.92 -12.64
N ARG A 335 24.03 -20.37 -12.36
CA ARG A 335 23.46 -20.27 -11.00
C ARG A 335 23.11 -21.64 -10.44
N ILE A 336 22.52 -22.51 -11.25
CA ILE A 336 22.18 -23.89 -10.84
C ILE A 336 23.44 -24.65 -10.44
N LYS A 337 24.50 -24.60 -11.27
CA LYS A 337 25.78 -25.27 -10.99
C LYS A 337 26.48 -24.78 -9.72
N LYS A 338 26.32 -23.49 -9.38
CA LYS A 338 26.97 -22.90 -8.20
C LYS A 338 26.13 -22.99 -6.92
N GLY A 339 24.81 -23.09 -7.05
CA GLY A 339 23.88 -22.88 -5.93
C GLY A 339 23.03 -24.10 -5.58
N THR A 340 23.23 -25.26 -6.21
CA THR A 340 22.45 -26.48 -5.93
C THR A 340 23.32 -27.73 -5.97
N ASP A 341 22.96 -28.73 -5.15
CA ASP A 341 23.57 -30.07 -5.17
C ASP A 341 22.93 -30.98 -6.24
N PHE A 342 22.38 -30.41 -7.31
CA PHE A 342 21.64 -31.17 -8.32
C PHE A 342 22.60 -31.86 -9.29
N THR A 343 22.34 -33.12 -9.56
CA THR A 343 22.99 -33.86 -10.64
C THR A 343 22.53 -33.35 -12.02
N PRO A 344 23.31 -33.55 -13.09
CA PRO A 344 22.89 -33.18 -14.45
C PRO A 344 21.55 -33.81 -14.88
N GLN A 345 21.22 -35.00 -14.38
CA GLN A 345 19.95 -35.66 -14.64
C GLN A 345 18.79 -34.97 -13.92
N GLU A 346 18.95 -34.63 -12.64
CA GLU A 346 17.95 -33.84 -11.89
C GLU A 346 17.70 -32.48 -12.54
N ILE A 347 18.75 -31.78 -13.00
CA ILE A 347 18.60 -30.48 -13.68
C ILE A 347 17.74 -30.62 -14.94
N ARG A 348 17.98 -31.67 -15.76
CA ARG A 348 17.16 -31.94 -16.95
C ARG A 348 15.72 -32.27 -16.58
N GLY A 349 15.52 -33.05 -15.52
CA GLY A 349 14.19 -33.37 -15.00
C GLY A 349 13.41 -32.11 -14.59
N VAL A 350 14.03 -31.23 -13.81
CA VAL A 350 13.38 -29.97 -13.38
C VAL A 350 13.09 -29.05 -14.56
N ILE A 351 14.00 -28.91 -15.52
CA ILE A 351 13.76 -28.10 -16.71
C ILE A 351 12.62 -28.70 -17.56
N GLY A 352 12.57 -30.03 -17.69
CA GLY A 352 11.59 -30.72 -18.52
C GLY A 352 10.15 -30.63 -18.02
N VAL A 353 9.95 -30.39 -16.72
CA VAL A 353 8.61 -30.22 -16.12
C VAL A 353 8.16 -28.76 -16.10
N GLN A 354 9.08 -27.82 -16.36
CA GLN A 354 8.77 -26.40 -16.43
C GLN A 354 8.29 -26.01 -17.82
N LEU A 355 7.32 -25.10 -17.89
CA LEU A 355 6.97 -24.44 -19.14
C LEU A 355 8.20 -23.68 -19.70
N PRO A 356 8.35 -23.61 -21.03
CA PRO A 356 9.36 -22.76 -21.66
C PRO A 356 9.27 -21.33 -21.14
N GLN A 357 10.42 -20.67 -20.98
CA GLN A 357 10.46 -19.32 -20.40
C GLN A 357 9.64 -18.33 -21.23
N GLU A 358 9.70 -18.45 -22.55
CA GLU A 358 8.94 -17.63 -23.50
C GLU A 358 7.43 -17.77 -23.30
N GLU A 359 6.97 -18.98 -22.95
CA GLU A 359 5.57 -19.24 -22.67
C GLU A 359 5.11 -18.60 -21.36
N LYS A 360 5.95 -18.67 -20.32
CA LYS A 360 5.68 -17.97 -19.06
C LYS A 360 5.60 -16.46 -19.26
N ILE A 361 6.53 -15.90 -20.05
CA ILE A 361 6.56 -14.48 -20.39
C ILE A 361 5.26 -14.05 -21.08
N ARG A 362 4.73 -14.86 -22.01
CA ARG A 362 3.46 -14.57 -22.70
C ARG A 362 2.26 -14.46 -21.75
N GLN A 363 2.29 -15.16 -20.62
CA GLN A 363 1.22 -15.17 -19.62
C GLN A 363 1.47 -14.18 -18.47
N ALA A 364 2.56 -13.42 -18.52
CA ALA A 364 2.95 -12.50 -17.46
C ALA A 364 2.20 -11.17 -17.58
N ASP A 365 1.71 -10.64 -16.45
CA ASP A 365 1.33 -9.24 -16.35
C ASP A 365 2.56 -8.34 -16.20
N PHE A 366 3.60 -8.85 -15.54
CA PHE A 366 4.84 -8.14 -15.23
C PHE A 366 6.05 -9.05 -15.42
N ILE A 367 7.17 -8.47 -15.86
CA ILE A 367 8.40 -9.22 -16.12
C ILE A 367 9.56 -8.53 -15.41
N ILE A 368 10.33 -9.30 -14.63
CA ILE A 368 11.60 -8.86 -14.05
C ILE A 368 12.75 -9.58 -14.78
N ARG A 369 13.69 -8.81 -15.31
CA ARG A 369 14.91 -9.31 -15.94
C ARG A 369 16.05 -9.29 -14.93
N ASN A 370 16.55 -10.46 -14.57
CA ASN A 370 17.55 -10.66 -13.54
C ASN A 370 18.89 -11.19 -14.11
N ASP A 371 19.31 -10.63 -15.24
CA ASP A 371 20.62 -10.87 -15.87
C ASP A 371 21.72 -9.93 -15.34
N GLY A 372 21.31 -8.74 -14.90
CA GLY A 372 22.20 -7.64 -14.53
C GLY A 372 22.59 -7.61 -13.06
N ARG A 373 22.90 -6.41 -12.57
CA ARG A 373 23.24 -6.18 -11.16
C ARG A 373 21.98 -6.20 -10.29
N GLU A 374 22.15 -6.53 -9.02
CA GLU A 374 21.03 -6.60 -8.05
C GLU A 374 20.23 -5.29 -7.97
N GLU A 375 20.89 -4.14 -8.09
CA GLU A 375 20.25 -2.82 -8.12
C GLU A 375 19.34 -2.61 -9.33
N GLU A 376 19.67 -3.18 -10.49
CA GLU A 376 18.85 -3.10 -11.70
C GLU A 376 17.59 -3.96 -11.55
N THR A 377 17.72 -5.13 -10.94
CA THR A 377 16.58 -5.98 -10.57
C THR A 377 15.69 -5.30 -9.54
N ARG A 378 16.26 -4.59 -8.56
CA ARG A 378 15.51 -3.88 -7.52
C ARG A 378 14.74 -2.65 -8.01
N LYS A 379 15.22 -2.01 -9.08
CA LYS A 379 14.57 -0.83 -9.70
C LYS A 379 13.35 -1.21 -10.54
N GLN A 380 13.38 -2.39 -11.16
CA GLN A 380 12.24 -3.00 -11.86
C GLN A 380 11.18 -3.38 -10.84
#